data_AF-A0AAD1MUP4-F1
#
_entry.id   AF-A0AAD1MUP4-F1
#
_cell.length_a   1.000
_cell.length_b   1.000
_cell.length_c   1.000
_cell.angle_alpha   90.00
_cell.angle_beta   90.00
_cell.angle_gamma   90.00
#
_symmetry.space_group_name_H-M   'P 1'
#
loop_
_entity.id
_entity.type
_entity.pdbx_description
1 polymer ?
#
loop_
_entity_poly.entity_id
_entity_poly.type
_entity_poly.pdbx_seq_one_letter_code
_entity_poly.pdbx_strand_id
1 'polypeptide(L)'
;MVLYVFRCEAGCGTTQQMHSMHSRPDVVDCPDCGGSARRMMASPRLGNAGGAMALQDATRATADRPSVVAAPPPATRRRKTSANPLHQTLPRP
;
A
#
# COMPACT_ATOMS: atom_id res chain seq x y z
N MET A 1 10.66 -17.06 12.37
CA MET A 1 11.73 -17.05 11.35
C MET A 1 11.26 -16.23 10.17
N VAL A 2 12.14 -15.45 9.54
CA VAL A 2 11.85 -14.58 8.39
C VAL A 2 12.86 -14.87 7.28
N LEU A 3 12.38 -14.88 6.03
CA LEU A 3 13.22 -15.08 4.86
C LEU A 3 13.91 -13.75 4.48
N TYR A 4 15.25 -13.78 4.44
CA TYR A 4 16.07 -12.66 4.01
C TYR A 4 16.80 -13.01 2.71
N VAL A 5 17.02 -12.01 1.86
CA VAL A 5 17.75 -12.14 0.60
C VAL A 5 19.08 -11.41 0.72
N PHE A 6 20.16 -12.06 0.31
CA PHE A 6 21.52 -11.52 0.32
C PHE A 6 22.10 -11.55 -1.09
N ARG A 7 22.84 -10.51 -1.48
CA ARG A 7 23.54 -10.44 -2.77
C ARG A 7 25.02 -10.66 -2.56
N CYS A 8 25.59 -11.61 -3.29
CA CYS A 8 27.02 -11.80 -3.31
C CYS A 8 27.72 -10.60 -3.97
N GLU A 9 28.75 -10.07 -3.33
CA GLU A 9 29.58 -9.00 -3.89
C GLU A 9 30.46 -9.47 -5.04
N ALA A 10 30.85 -10.75 -5.06
CA ALA A 10 31.63 -11.37 -6.13
C ALA A 10 30.80 -11.67 -7.40
N GLY A 11 29.48 -11.46 -7.38
CA GLY A 11 28.64 -11.57 -8.56
C GLY A 11 27.99 -12.94 -8.82
N CYS A 12 28.09 -13.90 -7.89
CA CYS A 12 27.46 -15.22 -8.02
C CYS A 12 25.93 -15.18 -8.04
N GLY A 13 25.31 -14.07 -7.59
CA GLY A 13 23.87 -13.87 -7.60
C GLY A 13 23.30 -13.58 -6.22
N THR A 14 22.11 -14.11 -5.95
CA THR A 14 21.38 -13.90 -4.69
C THR A 14 21.14 -15.20 -3.95
N THR A 15 21.35 -15.19 -2.64
CA THR A 15 21.02 -16.31 -1.75
C THR A 15 19.91 -15.94 -0.78
N GLN A 16 19.11 -16.92 -0.37
CA GLN A 16 18.00 -16.74 0.56
C GLN A 16 18.24 -17.54 1.83
N GLN A 17 18.16 -16.91 3.00
CA GLN A 17 18.36 -17.56 4.29
C GLN A 17 17.30 -17.14 5.31
N MET A 18 16.90 -18.08 6.17
CA MET A 18 15.96 -17.85 7.25
C MET A 18 16.69 -17.42 8.52
N HIS A 19 16.37 -16.24 9.03
CA HIS A 19 16.89 -15.78 10.32
C HIS A 19 15.76 -15.33 11.24
N SER A 20 16.03 -15.28 12.55
CA SER A 20 15.14 -14.58 13.48
C SER A 20 15.23 -13.08 13.19
N MET A 21 14.15 -12.33 13.46
CA MET A 21 14.18 -10.87 13.27
C MET A 21 15.19 -10.18 14.20
N HIS A 22 15.49 -10.78 15.36
CA HIS A 22 16.37 -10.21 16.38
C HIS A 22 17.86 -10.50 16.13
N SER A 23 18.18 -11.62 15.48
CA SER A 23 19.54 -12.14 15.31
C SER A 23 19.94 -12.28 13.84
N ARG A 24 19.44 -11.39 12.98
CA ARG A 24 19.76 -11.40 11.56
C ARG A 24 21.10 -10.71 11.30
N PRO A 25 22.04 -11.34 10.56
CA PRO A 25 23.27 -10.69 10.15
C PRO A 25 23.05 -9.76 8.96
N ASP A 26 23.89 -8.72 8.81
CA ASP A 26 23.89 -7.86 7.63
C ASP A 26 24.78 -8.39 6.49
N VAL A 27 25.73 -9.28 6.81
CA VAL A 27 26.60 -9.97 5.85
C VAL A 27 26.64 -11.46 6.18
N VAL A 28 26.56 -12.29 5.16
CA VAL A 28 26.68 -13.76 5.23
C VAL A 28 27.69 -14.24 4.21
N ASP A 29 28.23 -15.43 4.41
CA ASP A 29 29.09 -16.06 3.41
C ASP A 29 28.25 -16.60 2.25
N CYS A 30 28.72 -16.33 1.03
CA CYS A 30 28.08 -16.83 -0.17
C CYS A 30 28.30 -18.36 -0.28
N PRO A 31 27.25 -19.17 -0.45
CA PRO A 31 27.40 -20.62 -0.54
C PRO A 31 28.16 -21.08 -1.80
N ASP A 32 28.24 -20.24 -2.84
CA ASP A 32 28.85 -20.59 -4.12
C ASP A 32 30.36 -20.28 -4.18
N CYS A 33 30.79 -19.14 -3.60
CA CYS A 33 32.18 -18.67 -3.70
C CYS A 33 32.86 -18.39 -2.36
N GLY A 34 32.15 -18.50 -1.23
CA GLY A 34 32.67 -18.14 0.09
C GLY A 34 32.91 -16.64 0.30
N GLY A 35 32.63 -15.79 -0.69
CA GLY A 35 32.77 -14.34 -0.57
C GLY A 35 31.64 -13.69 0.26
N SER A 36 31.82 -12.41 0.61
CA SER A 36 30.82 -11.62 1.33
C SER A 36 29.53 -11.43 0.52
N ALA A 37 28.39 -11.75 1.13
CA ALA A 37 27.07 -11.46 0.60
C ALA A 37 26.31 -10.52 1.53
N ARG A 38 25.97 -9.33 1.04
CA ARG A 38 25.25 -8.30 1.83
C ARG A 38 23.75 -8.47 1.77
N ARG A 39 23.08 -8.20 2.89
CA ARG A 39 21.62 -8.20 2.97
C ARG A 39 21.03 -7.15 2.04
N MET A 40 20.10 -7.58 1.20
CA MET A 40 19.29 -6.65 0.42
C MET A 40 18.00 -6.33 1.16
N MET A 41 17.50 -5.11 0.92
CA MET A 41 16.11 -4.81 1.22
C MET A 41 15.25 -5.64 0.27
N ALA A 42 14.76 -6.77 0.78
CA ALA A 42 13.86 -7.61 0.02
C ALA A 42 12.66 -6.75 -0.42
N SER A 43 12.18 -7.02 -1.63
CA SER A 43 11.06 -6.33 -2.26
C SER A 43 9.83 -7.23 -2.31
N PRO A 44 9.39 -7.83 -1.17
CA PRO A 44 8.25 -8.72 -1.21
C PRO A 44 7.04 -7.91 -1.66
N ARG A 45 6.41 -8.35 -2.75
CA ARG A 45 5.15 -7.80 -3.27
C ARG A 45 5.22 -6.38 -3.86
N LEU A 46 6.37 -5.88 -4.30
CA LEU A 46 6.44 -4.59 -5.03
C LEU A 46 5.54 -4.54 -6.29
N GLY A 47 5.16 -5.68 -6.86
CA GLY A 47 4.23 -5.78 -8.00
C GLY A 47 2.74 -5.90 -7.64
N ASN A 48 2.37 -6.14 -6.37
CA ASN A 48 0.95 -6.31 -5.96
C ASN A 48 0.29 -4.97 -5.61
N ALA A 49 0.63 -3.91 -6.33
CA ALA A 49 0.20 -2.56 -6.01
C ALA A 49 -1.14 -2.19 -6.67
N GLY A 50 -2.07 -3.14 -6.77
CA GLY A 50 -3.32 -3.12 -7.56
C GLY A 50 -3.99 -1.75 -7.75
N GLY A 51 -5.06 -1.45 -7.02
CA GLY A 51 -5.72 -0.12 -7.10
C GLY A 51 -4.92 1.01 -6.42
N ALA A 52 -3.90 0.67 -5.64
CA ALA A 52 -3.13 1.62 -4.86
C ALA A 52 -2.25 2.53 -5.75
N MET A 53 -1.61 1.98 -6.79
CA MET A 53 -0.87 2.79 -7.76
C MET A 53 -1.78 3.74 -8.53
N ALA A 54 -2.93 3.25 -8.99
CA ALA A 54 -3.91 4.08 -9.69
C ALA A 54 -4.41 5.26 -8.83
N LEU A 55 -4.58 5.06 -7.51
CA LEU A 55 -4.92 6.13 -6.58
C LEU A 55 -3.81 7.18 -6.42
N GLN A 56 -2.55 6.76 -6.36
CA GLN A 56 -1.41 7.67 -6.30
C GLN A 56 -1.33 8.53 -7.55
N ASP A 57 -1.47 7.92 -8.73
CA ASP A 57 -1.46 8.62 -10.01
C ASP A 57 -2.64 9.60 -10.13
N ALA A 58 -3.84 9.17 -9.75
CA ALA A 58 -5.02 10.03 -9.72
C ALA A 58 -4.83 11.23 -8.79
N THR A 59 -4.23 11.02 -7.62
CA THR A 59 -3.94 12.10 -6.66
C THR A 59 -2.93 13.09 -7.24
N ARG A 60 -1.84 12.60 -7.83
CA ARG A 60 -0.83 13.44 -8.48
C ARG A 60 -1.43 14.27 -9.63
N ALA A 61 -2.34 13.67 -10.41
CA ALA A 61 -3.00 14.34 -11.52
C ALA A 61 -3.89 15.51 -11.08
N THR A 62 -4.37 15.56 -9.83
CA THR A 62 -5.22 16.66 -9.35
C THR A 62 -4.50 18.01 -9.28
N ALA A 63 -3.16 18.03 -9.23
CA ALA A 63 -2.38 19.26 -9.22
C ALA A 63 -2.48 20.02 -10.55
N ASP A 64 -2.44 19.30 -11.68
CA ASP A 64 -2.44 19.91 -13.02
C ASP A 64 -3.79 19.77 -13.73
N ARG A 65 -4.57 18.74 -13.42
CA ARG A 65 -5.85 18.39 -14.05
C ARG A 65 -6.88 17.95 -13.01
N PRO A 66 -7.33 18.85 -12.13
CA PRO A 66 -8.37 18.52 -11.15
C PRO A 66 -9.67 18.14 -11.85
N SER A 67 -10.35 17.10 -11.35
CA SER A 67 -11.68 16.73 -11.83
C SER A 67 -12.72 17.72 -11.32
N VAL A 68 -13.07 18.70 -12.16
CA VAL A 68 -14.14 19.66 -11.86
C VAL A 68 -15.48 19.01 -12.16
N VAL A 69 -16.35 18.95 -11.15
CA VAL A 69 -17.68 18.37 -11.29
C VAL A 69 -18.66 19.47 -11.71
N ALA A 70 -19.25 19.33 -12.91
CA ALA A 70 -20.16 20.33 -13.48
C ALA A 70 -21.54 20.37 -12.81
N ALA A 71 -21.97 19.26 -12.20
CA ALA A 71 -23.23 19.14 -11.49
C ALA A 71 -23.11 18.10 -10.37
N PRO A 72 -23.78 18.29 -9.23
CA PRO A 72 -23.80 17.28 -8.17
C PRO A 72 -24.16 15.90 -8.74
N PRO A 73 -23.58 14.80 -8.22
CA PRO A 73 -23.96 13.47 -8.65
C PRO A 73 -25.47 13.30 -8.49
N PRO A 74 -26.13 12.57 -9.41
CA PRO A 74 -27.57 12.37 -9.36
C PRO A 74 -27.94 11.81 -7.98
N ALA A 75 -28.96 12.42 -7.36
CA ALA A 75 -29.36 12.07 -6.00
C ALA A 75 -29.59 10.56 -5.89
N THR A 76 -28.75 9.87 -5.13
CA THR A 76 -29.01 8.49 -4.73
C THR A 76 -30.25 8.52 -3.85
N ARG A 77 -31.18 7.56 -4.09
CA ARG A 77 -32.52 7.41 -3.48
C ARG A 77 -32.87 8.43 -2.39
N ARG A 78 -33.92 9.23 -2.63
CA ARG A 78 -34.51 10.13 -1.62
C ARG A 78 -34.67 9.39 -0.29
N ARG A 79 -34.06 9.93 0.79
CA ARG A 79 -34.30 9.47 2.15
C ARG A 79 -35.80 9.53 2.45
N LYS A 80 -36.36 8.45 3.00
CA LYS A 80 -37.77 8.44 3.42
C LYS A 80 -37.93 9.44 4.56
N THR A 81 -38.71 10.49 4.32
CA THR A 81 -39.15 11.44 5.35
C THR A 81 -40.41 10.90 6.01
N SER A 82 -40.49 10.96 7.33
CA SER A 82 -41.73 10.66 8.07
C SER A 82 -42.77 11.75 7.79
N ALA A 83 -43.99 11.33 7.43
CA ALA A 83 -45.14 12.21 7.20
C ALA A 83 -46.04 12.32 8.45
N ASN A 84 -45.49 12.08 9.65
CA ASN A 84 -46.26 12.12 10.88
C ASN A 84 -46.70 13.57 11.21
N PRO A 85 -48.00 13.86 11.31
CA PRO A 85 -48.50 15.21 11.60
C PRO A 85 -48.04 15.75 12.97
N LEU A 86 -47.69 14.87 13.92
CA LEU A 86 -47.18 15.26 15.24
C LEU A 86 -45.84 16.01 15.17
N HIS A 87 -45.12 15.98 14.04
CA HIS A 87 -43.91 16.77 13.89
C HIS A 87 -44.17 18.29 13.95
N GLN A 88 -45.40 18.74 13.68
CA GLN A 88 -45.77 20.15 13.72
C GLN A 88 -45.87 20.72 15.14
N THR A 89 -46.00 19.86 16.15
CA THR A 89 -46.12 20.27 17.56
C THR A 89 -44.76 20.34 18.26
N LEU A 90 -43.68 19.96 17.59
CA LEU A 90 -42.33 20.05 18.15
C LEU A 90 -41.89 21.52 18.26
N PRO A 91 -41.14 21.90 19.32
CA PRO A 91 -40.56 23.22 19.44
C PRO A 91 -39.65 23.49 18.24
N ARG A 92 -39.83 24.66 17.61
CA ARG A 92 -38.98 25.06 16.48
C ARG A 92 -37.64 25.59 17.02
N PRO A 93 -36.50 25.19 16.42
CA PRO A 93 -35.20 25.77 16.72
C PRO A 93 -35.10 27.24 16.26
#